data_AF-A0A167TP91-F1
#
_entry.id   AF-A0A167TP91-F1
#
_cell.length_a   1.000
_cell.length_b   1.000
_cell.length_c   1.000
_cell.angle_alpha   90.00
_cell.angle_beta   90.00
_cell.angle_gamma   90.00
#
_symmetry.space_group_name_H-M   'P 1'
#
loop_
_entity.id
_entity.type
_entity.pdbx_description
1 polymer ?
#
loop_
_entity_poly.entity_id
_entity_poly.type
_entity_poly.pdbx_seq_one_letter_code
_entity_poly.pdbx_strand_id
1 'polypeptide(L)'
;MATYQGILLHLIFSLLQNHDPSDLQLTQVLPEIPSQLLVSLVHSCLKRRMFFYPSILAQFKQGIDPDVFVWLGIEEVKRFNLSLYRVCRHAQVYDTRLLEAAPSSSPRRGPRSPGGSLLSLTDLQFAVPDSDELWHATSDLAVKIAGSEAAYANDNIEDKWISQTARVLQPHDQQFQWI
;
A
#
# COMPACT_ATOMS: atom_id res chain seq x y z
N MET A 1 -0.55 1.44 -14.59
CA MET A 1 -0.38 2.16 -13.32
C MET A 1 -0.94 3.58 -13.35
N ALA A 2 -0.70 4.38 -14.39
CA ALA A 2 -1.19 5.76 -14.52
C ALA A 2 -2.63 6.03 -14.02
N THR A 3 -3.63 5.25 -14.45
CA THR A 3 -5.03 5.43 -14.00
C THR A 3 -5.18 5.27 -12.49
N TYR A 4 -4.50 4.31 -11.89
CA TYR A 4 -4.56 4.05 -10.45
C TYR A 4 -3.95 5.21 -9.67
N GLN A 5 -2.80 5.73 -10.14
CA GLN A 5 -2.14 6.90 -9.55
C GLN A 5 -3.01 8.16 -9.67
N GLY A 6 -3.65 8.39 -10.82
CA GLY A 6 -4.58 9.51 -11.00
C GLY A 6 -5.76 9.46 -10.04
N ILE A 7 -6.35 8.27 -9.84
CA ILE A 7 -7.41 8.06 -8.85
C ILE A 7 -6.89 8.35 -7.43
N LEU A 8 -5.73 7.81 -7.06
CA LEU A 8 -5.13 8.03 -5.74
C LEU A 8 -4.84 9.53 -5.50
N LEU A 9 -4.34 10.24 -6.50
CA LEU A 9 -4.10 11.68 -6.42
C LEU A 9 -5.41 12.44 -6.19
N HIS A 10 -6.48 12.09 -6.91
CA HIS A 10 -7.80 12.68 -6.70
C HIS A 10 -8.32 12.44 -5.27
N LEU A 11 -8.11 11.24 -4.72
CA LEU A 11 -8.47 10.92 -3.33
C LEU A 11 -7.65 11.73 -2.32
N ILE A 12 -6.35 11.90 -2.55
CA ILE A 12 -5.47 12.74 -1.72
C ILE A 12 -5.93 14.20 -1.76
N PHE A 13 -6.23 14.76 -2.93
CA PHE A 13 -6.75 16.13 -3.02
C PHE A 13 -8.12 16.28 -2.35
N SER A 14 -8.98 15.26 -2.45
CA SER A 14 -10.26 15.25 -1.75
C SER A 14 -10.06 15.30 -0.24
N LEU A 15 -9.10 14.55 0.31
CA LEU A 15 -8.74 14.62 1.73
C LEU A 15 -8.23 16.02 2.10
N LEU A 16 -7.26 16.55 1.36
CA LEU A 16 -6.67 17.87 1.62
C LEU A 16 -7.70 19.01 1.58
N GLN A 17 -8.70 18.94 0.70
CA GLN A 17 -9.78 19.94 0.63
C GLN A 17 -10.75 19.88 1.81
N ASN A 18 -10.92 18.72 2.44
CA ASN A 18 -11.83 18.51 3.58
C ASN A 18 -11.10 18.63 4.93
N HIS A 19 -9.96 19.34 4.96
CA HIS A 19 -9.18 19.49 6.17
C HIS A 19 -9.79 20.53 7.13
N ASP A 20 -10.41 20.05 8.20
CA ASP A 20 -10.67 20.87 9.37
C ASP A 20 -9.38 20.99 10.20
N PRO A 21 -8.82 22.21 10.37
CA PRO A 21 -7.59 22.42 11.15
C PRO A 21 -7.71 22.01 12.62
N SER A 22 -8.91 21.69 13.10
CA SER A 22 -9.19 21.33 14.49
C SER A 22 -9.16 19.82 14.77
N ASP A 23 -9.09 18.97 13.74
CA ASP A 23 -9.09 17.51 13.93
C ASP A 23 -7.70 16.97 14.31
N LEU A 24 -7.52 16.69 15.61
CA LEU A 24 -6.30 16.13 16.17
C LEU A 24 -6.09 14.64 15.82
N GLN A 25 -7.13 13.94 15.33
CA GLN A 25 -7.01 12.52 14.97
C GLN A 25 -6.46 12.30 13.55
N LEU A 26 -6.28 13.36 12.75
CA LEU A 26 -5.83 13.28 11.34
C LEU A 26 -6.68 12.27 10.53
N THR A 27 -7.97 12.14 10.87
CA THR A 27 -8.89 11.20 10.24
C THR A 27 -10.04 11.98 9.62
N GLN A 28 -10.06 12.05 8.30
CA GLN A 28 -11.00 12.90 7.57
C GLN A 28 -12.09 12.05 6.93
N VAL A 29 -13.32 12.52 7.05
CA VAL A 29 -14.46 11.91 6.36
C VAL A 29 -14.36 12.26 4.88
N LEU A 30 -14.20 11.25 4.03
CA LEU A 30 -14.31 11.49 2.59
C LEU A 30 -15.78 11.69 2.20
N PRO A 31 -16.07 12.60 1.25
CA PRO A 31 -17.37 12.66 0.62
C PRO A 31 -17.76 11.31 -0.02
N GLU A 32 -19.05 11.15 -0.31
CA GLU A 32 -19.61 9.87 -0.78
C GLU A 32 -18.92 9.32 -2.04
N ILE A 33 -18.75 10.15 -3.07
CA ILE A 33 -18.15 9.72 -4.35
C ILE A 33 -16.68 9.29 -4.17
N PRO A 34 -15.79 10.11 -3.57
CA PRO A 34 -14.43 9.68 -3.24
C PRO A 34 -14.37 8.44 -2.33
N SER A 35 -15.30 8.27 -1.40
CA SER A 35 -15.40 7.06 -0.56
C SER A 35 -15.64 5.79 -1.40
N GLN A 36 -16.63 5.82 -2.30
CA GLN A 36 -16.92 4.71 -3.22
C GLN A 36 -15.74 4.40 -4.14
N LEU A 37 -15.06 5.45 -4.61
CA LEU A 37 -13.88 5.33 -5.47
C LEU A 37 -12.70 4.68 -4.73
N LEU A 38 -12.47 5.05 -3.46
CA LEU A 38 -11.44 4.44 -2.62
C LEU A 38 -11.71 2.93 -2.42
N VAL A 39 -12.94 2.55 -2.09
CA VAL A 39 -13.34 1.13 -1.93
C VAL A 39 -13.11 0.36 -3.23
N SER A 40 -13.55 0.92 -4.36
CA SER A 40 -13.40 0.29 -5.68
C SER A 40 -11.93 0.14 -6.08
N LEU A 41 -11.10 1.17 -5.81
CA LEU A 41 -9.66 1.13 -6.07
C LEU A 41 -8.98 0.03 -5.27
N VAL A 42 -9.25 -0.03 -3.96
CA VAL A 42 -8.69 -1.07 -3.07
C VAL A 42 -9.09 -2.46 -3.54
N HIS A 43 -10.37 -2.67 -3.86
CA HIS A 43 -10.86 -3.96 -4.34
C HIS A 43 -10.18 -4.37 -5.65
N SER A 44 -10.03 -3.44 -6.60
CA SER A 44 -9.33 -3.73 -7.86
C SER A 44 -7.85 -4.08 -7.63
N CYS A 45 -7.17 -3.37 -6.71
CA CYS A 45 -5.78 -3.67 -6.35
C CYS A 45 -5.64 -5.05 -5.71
N LEU A 46 -6.57 -5.44 -4.82
CA LEU A 46 -6.62 -6.77 -4.22
C LEU A 46 -6.83 -7.86 -5.28
N LYS A 47 -7.78 -7.66 -6.21
CA LYS A 47 -8.06 -8.60 -7.31
C LYS A 47 -6.84 -8.82 -8.20
N ARG A 48 -6.05 -7.77 -8.42
CA ARG A 48 -4.79 -7.83 -9.18
C ARG A 48 -3.59 -8.28 -8.36
N ARG A 49 -3.78 -8.61 -7.07
CA ARG A 49 -2.71 -8.96 -6.11
C ARG A 49 -1.57 -7.94 -6.09
N MET A 50 -1.91 -6.66 -6.18
CA MET A 50 -0.90 -5.60 -6.23
C MET A 50 -0.12 -5.46 -4.92
N PHE A 51 -0.64 -5.92 -3.78
CA PHE A 51 0.04 -5.84 -2.48
C PHE A 51 0.97 -7.03 -2.18
N PHE A 52 1.23 -7.91 -3.16
CA PHE A 52 2.05 -9.11 -2.99
C PHE A 52 3.24 -9.08 -3.95
N TYR A 53 4.45 -9.03 -3.41
CA TYR A 53 5.68 -8.81 -4.18
C TYR A 53 5.85 -9.77 -5.37
N PRO A 54 5.67 -11.10 -5.24
CA PRO A 54 5.77 -12.01 -6.39
C PRO A 54 4.75 -11.71 -7.50
N SER A 55 3.55 -11.23 -7.16
CA SER A 55 2.56 -10.80 -8.16
C SER A 55 2.86 -9.44 -8.78
N ILE A 56 3.58 -8.55 -8.08
CA ILE A 56 4.13 -7.32 -8.67
C ILE A 56 5.21 -7.70 -9.69
N LEU A 57 6.17 -8.52 -9.27
CA LEU A 57 7.30 -8.97 -10.09
C LEU A 57 6.83 -9.68 -11.37
N ALA A 58 5.82 -10.55 -11.28
CA ALA A 58 5.28 -11.29 -12.41
C ALA A 58 4.63 -10.42 -13.50
N GLN A 59 4.40 -9.12 -13.26
CA GLN A 59 3.88 -8.20 -14.28
C GLN A 59 4.95 -7.75 -15.28
N PHE A 60 6.23 -7.96 -14.96
CA PHE A 60 7.37 -7.54 -15.78
C PHE A 60 7.98 -8.75 -16.50
N LYS A 61 8.45 -8.56 -17.74
CA LYS A 61 9.05 -9.64 -18.53
C LYS A 61 10.55 -9.70 -18.26
N GLN A 62 10.92 -10.48 -17.24
CA GLN A 62 12.32 -10.74 -16.92
C GLN A 62 13.08 -11.26 -18.16
N GLY A 63 14.25 -10.70 -18.42
CA GLY A 63 15.11 -11.07 -19.56
C GLY A 63 14.74 -10.42 -20.90
N ILE A 64 13.64 -9.67 -20.99
CA ILE A 64 13.30 -8.85 -22.17
C ILE A 64 13.48 -7.36 -21.85
N ASP A 65 12.93 -6.92 -20.72
CA ASP A 65 13.07 -5.54 -20.26
C ASP A 65 14.38 -5.37 -19.49
N PRO A 66 15.12 -4.26 -19.69
CA PRO A 66 16.29 -3.95 -18.86
C PRO A 66 15.93 -3.91 -17.37
N ASP A 67 16.78 -4.49 -16.52
CA ASP A 67 16.49 -4.69 -15.09
C ASP A 67 16.12 -3.39 -14.36
N VAL A 68 16.75 -2.27 -14.75
CA VAL A 68 16.44 -0.94 -14.20
C VAL A 68 14.97 -0.58 -14.41
N PHE A 69 14.38 -0.86 -15.57
CA PHE A 69 12.96 -0.57 -15.82
C PHE A 69 12.05 -1.49 -15.02
N VAL A 70 12.44 -2.76 -14.87
CA VAL A 70 11.71 -3.72 -14.04
C VAL A 70 11.69 -3.25 -12.59
N TRP A 71 12.85 -2.89 -12.03
CA TRP A 71 12.97 -2.44 -10.64
C TRP A 71 12.27 -1.11 -10.42
N LEU A 72 12.41 -0.14 -11.33
CA LEU A 72 11.66 1.12 -11.29
C LEU A 72 10.15 0.88 -11.26
N GLY A 73 9.65 0.00 -12.13
CA GLY A 73 8.24 -0.35 -12.16
C GLY A 73 7.77 -1.05 -10.88
N ILE A 74 8.57 -1.94 -10.32
CA ILE A 74 8.29 -2.56 -9.02
C ILE A 74 8.21 -1.49 -7.92
N GLU A 75 9.20 -0.62 -7.84
CA GLU A 75 9.24 0.46 -6.85
C GLU A 75 8.08 1.45 -7.01
N GLU A 76 7.67 1.76 -8.25
CA GLU A 76 6.48 2.57 -8.55
C GLU A 76 5.23 1.94 -7.94
N VAL A 77 5.03 0.63 -8.12
CA VAL A 77 3.87 -0.10 -7.57
C VAL A 77 3.92 -0.13 -6.04
N LYS A 78 5.09 -0.37 -5.44
CA LYS A 78 5.24 -0.36 -3.97
C LYS A 78 4.92 1.00 -3.38
N ARG A 79 5.44 2.09 -3.95
CA ARG A 79 5.15 3.47 -3.50
C ARG A 79 3.67 3.80 -3.64
N PHE A 80 3.06 3.43 -4.75
CA PHE A 80 1.61 3.56 -4.94
C PHE A 80 0.82 2.82 -3.86
N ASN A 81 1.12 1.54 -3.62
CA ASN A 81 0.42 0.72 -2.63
C ASN A 81 0.57 1.23 -1.21
N LEU A 82 1.79 1.65 -0.84
CA LEU A 82 2.06 2.23 0.47
C LEU A 82 1.29 3.54 0.67
N SER A 83 1.21 4.36 -0.37
CA SER A 83 0.44 5.61 -0.37
C SER A 83 -1.06 5.36 -0.27
N LEU A 84 -1.58 4.36 -0.98
CA LEU A 84 -2.97 3.92 -0.88
C LEU A 84 -3.29 3.42 0.54
N TYR A 85 -2.41 2.63 1.15
CA TYR A 85 -2.56 2.22 2.55
C TYR A 85 -2.65 3.43 3.50
N ARG A 86 -1.79 4.45 3.33
CA ARG A 86 -1.84 5.68 4.14
C ARG A 86 -3.16 6.42 3.96
N VAL A 87 -3.65 6.54 2.73
CA VAL A 87 -4.98 7.10 2.44
C VAL A 87 -6.07 6.29 3.15
N CYS A 88 -6.07 4.95 3.07
CA CYS A 88 -7.03 4.09 3.78
C CYS A 88 -6.98 4.22 5.32
N ARG A 89 -5.85 4.67 5.88
CA ARG A 89 -5.69 4.89 7.32
C ARG A 89 -6.25 6.24 7.77
N HIS A 90 -6.09 7.26 6.93
CA HIS A 90 -6.55 8.62 7.23
C HIS A 90 -7.97 8.90 6.74
N ALA A 91 -8.48 8.08 5.82
CA ALA A 91 -9.83 8.13 5.31
C ALA A 91 -10.83 7.47 6.27
N GLN A 92 -11.81 8.22 6.76
CA GLN A 92 -13.06 7.65 7.25
C GLN A 92 -14.04 7.53 6.06
N VAL A 93 -14.48 6.30 5.79
CA VAL A 93 -15.43 6.02 4.71
C VAL A 93 -16.83 6.41 5.18
N TYR A 94 -17.51 7.25 4.39
CA TYR A 94 -18.83 7.82 4.73
C TYR A 94 -19.93 6.78 5.03
N ASP A 95 -19.91 5.65 4.31
CA ASP A 95 -20.91 4.57 4.49
C ASP A 95 -20.23 3.26 4.94
N THR A 96 -20.60 2.78 6.12
CA THR A 96 -20.11 1.53 6.69
C THR A 96 -20.58 0.30 5.90
N ARG A 97 -21.69 0.39 5.15
CA ARG A 97 -22.19 -0.71 4.31
C ARG A 97 -21.28 -1.01 3.12
N LEU A 98 -20.53 -0.02 2.64
CA LEU A 98 -19.51 -0.21 1.61
C LEU A 98 -18.32 -1.05 2.11
N LEU A 99 -18.07 -1.06 3.41
CA LEU A 99 -17.02 -1.89 4.04
C LEU A 99 -17.46 -3.35 4.20
N GLU A 100 -18.76 -3.63 4.32
CA GLU A 100 -19.33 -4.97 4.42
C GLU A 100 -19.34 -5.70 3.06
N ALA A 101 -19.51 -4.96 1.96
CA ALA A 101 -19.46 -5.50 0.61
C ALA A 101 -18.03 -5.78 0.10
N ALA A 102 -17.00 -5.31 0.81
CA ALA A 102 -15.61 -5.51 0.42
C ALA A 102 -15.12 -6.92 0.82
N PRO A 103 -14.60 -7.74 -0.12
CA PRO A 103 -14.14 -9.09 0.20
C PRO A 103 -13.04 -9.05 1.25
N SER A 104 -13.21 -9.84 2.31
CA SER A 104 -12.20 -10.02 3.36
C SER A 104 -10.96 -10.69 2.77
N SER A 105 -9.80 -10.02 2.82
CA SER A 105 -8.52 -10.57 2.39
C SER A 105 -7.96 -11.67 3.32
N SER A 106 -8.63 -11.98 4.44
CA SER A 106 -8.16 -12.97 5.41
C SER A 106 -9.32 -13.79 6.01
N PRO A 107 -9.23 -15.13 6.01
CA PRO A 107 -10.20 -16.01 6.68
C PRO A 107 -10.13 -15.96 8.22
N ARG A 108 -9.24 -15.14 8.81
CA ARG A 108 -9.04 -15.01 10.27
C ARG A 108 -9.57 -13.72 10.87
N ARG A 109 -10.26 -12.87 10.11
CA ARG A 109 -10.81 -11.61 10.65
C ARG A 109 -12.15 -11.90 11.33
N GLY A 110 -12.19 -11.80 12.66
CA GLY A 110 -13.44 -11.74 13.42
C GLY A 110 -14.33 -10.56 12.98
N PRO A 111 -15.53 -10.40 13.55
CA PRO A 111 -16.47 -9.35 13.18
C PRO A 111 -15.77 -7.98 13.18
N ARG A 112 -15.82 -7.28 12.04
CA ARG A 112 -15.16 -5.98 11.87
C ARG A 112 -15.82 -4.98 12.82
N SER A 113 -15.05 -4.39 13.72
CA SER A 113 -15.52 -3.22 14.47
C SER A 113 -15.92 -2.12 13.48
N PRO A 114 -17.01 -1.38 13.74
CA PRO A 114 -17.34 -0.20 12.95
C PRO A 114 -16.16 0.77 13.05
N GLY A 115 -15.44 0.98 11.95
CA GLY A 115 -14.17 1.71 11.90
C GLY A 115 -12.94 0.92 11.39
N GLY A 116 -13.09 -0.34 11.00
CA GLY A 116 -11.97 -1.14 10.48
C GLY A 116 -11.44 -0.63 9.13
N SER A 117 -10.16 -0.22 9.07
CA SER A 117 -9.50 0.26 7.85
C SER A 117 -9.60 -0.75 6.68
N LEU A 118 -9.76 -0.21 5.47
CA LEU A 118 -9.86 -0.95 4.20
C LEU A 118 -8.63 -1.81 3.93
N LEU A 119 -7.45 -1.36 4.38
CA LEU A 119 -6.17 -2.05 4.24
C LEU A 119 -5.46 -2.09 5.58
N SER A 120 -4.90 -3.24 5.94
CA SER A 120 -4.03 -3.43 7.09
C SER A 120 -2.56 -3.43 6.64
N LEU A 121 -1.64 -3.11 7.54
CA LEU A 121 -0.21 -3.32 7.31
C LEU A 121 0.12 -4.78 6.97
N THR A 122 -0.67 -5.73 7.48
CA THR A 122 -0.51 -7.16 7.18
C THR A 122 -0.86 -7.52 5.73
N ASP A 123 -1.62 -6.68 5.03
CA ASP A 123 -1.92 -6.88 3.61
C ASP A 123 -0.74 -6.48 2.71
N LEU A 124 0.20 -5.66 3.21
CA LEU A 124 1.38 -5.19 2.46
C LEU A 124 2.52 -6.23 2.50
N GLN A 125 2.50 -7.16 1.56
CA GLN A 125 3.45 -8.27 1.43
C GLN A 125 4.56 -7.93 0.43
N PHE A 126 5.26 -6.84 0.71
CA PHE A 126 6.45 -6.39 -0.01
C PHE A 126 7.34 -5.58 0.95
N ALA A 127 8.64 -5.48 0.66
CA ALA A 127 9.57 -4.67 1.44
C ALA A 127 9.26 -3.17 1.30
N VAL A 128 9.68 -2.36 2.27
CA VAL A 128 9.54 -0.89 2.19
C VAL A 128 10.14 -0.41 0.85
N PRO A 129 9.45 0.47 0.08
CA PRO A 129 10.00 0.98 -1.16
C PRO A 129 11.38 1.60 -0.92
N ASP A 130 12.31 1.38 -1.85
CA ASP A 130 13.68 1.85 -1.75
C ASP A 130 13.74 3.39 -1.71
N SER A 131 14.81 3.92 -1.13
CA SER A 131 15.12 5.35 -1.16
C SER A 131 15.24 5.82 -2.62
N ASP A 132 15.04 7.12 -2.86
CA ASP A 132 14.90 7.65 -4.21
C ASP A 132 16.15 7.51 -5.11
N GLU A 133 17.21 6.81 -4.71
CA GLU A 133 18.42 6.56 -5.51
C GLU A 133 18.10 5.93 -6.87
N LEU A 134 17.23 4.91 -6.91
CA LEU A 134 16.71 4.35 -8.17
C LEU A 134 15.93 5.37 -8.99
N TRP A 135 15.16 6.23 -8.31
CA TRP A 135 14.23 7.18 -8.94
C TRP A 135 14.93 8.44 -9.48
N HIS A 136 16.01 8.86 -8.83
CA HIS A 136 16.88 9.98 -9.24
C HIS A 136 18.09 9.51 -10.06
N ALA A 137 18.14 8.23 -10.44
CA ALA A 137 19.28 7.69 -11.17
C ALA A 137 19.47 8.38 -12.52
N THR A 138 20.65 8.99 -12.70
CA THR A 138 21.16 9.38 -14.02
C THR A 138 21.59 8.13 -14.79
N SER A 139 21.82 8.25 -16.11
CA SER A 139 22.16 7.09 -16.97
C SER A 139 23.32 6.25 -16.42
N ASP A 140 24.34 6.90 -15.85
CA ASP A 140 25.53 6.23 -15.35
C ASP A 140 25.30 5.53 -14.01
N LEU A 141 24.42 6.09 -13.18
CA LEU A 141 24.01 5.47 -11.92
C LEU A 141 23.09 4.27 -12.17
N ALA A 142 22.20 4.37 -13.15
CA ALA A 142 21.30 3.28 -13.56
C ALA A 142 22.08 2.03 -13.99
N VAL A 143 23.16 2.19 -14.75
CA VAL A 143 24.04 1.07 -15.16
C VAL A 143 24.74 0.44 -13.94
N LYS A 144 25.18 1.25 -12.98
CA LYS A 144 25.83 0.76 -11.76
C LYS A 144 24.85 0.02 -10.85
N ILE A 145 23.62 0.52 -10.74
CA ILE A 145 22.55 -0.13 -9.97
C ILE A 145 22.17 -1.45 -10.64
N ALA A 146 22.02 -1.50 -11.96
CA ALA A 146 21.71 -2.72 -12.72
C ALA A 146 22.69 -3.87 -12.45
N GLY A 147 23.95 -3.57 -12.16
CA GLY A 147 24.96 -4.58 -11.78
C GLY A 147 24.75 -5.22 -10.41
N SER A 148 23.73 -4.81 -9.65
CA SER A 148 23.48 -5.19 -8.25
C SER A 148 22.16 -5.96 -8.07
N GLU A 149 21.78 -6.80 -9.05
CA GLU A 149 20.54 -7.60 -9.00
C GLU A 149 20.41 -8.42 -7.72
N ALA A 150 21.49 -9.04 -7.27
CA ALA A 150 21.51 -9.82 -6.03
C ALA A 150 21.20 -8.96 -4.79
N ALA A 151 21.65 -7.71 -4.75
CA ALA A 151 21.32 -6.80 -3.65
C ALA A 151 19.85 -6.41 -3.69
N TYR A 152 19.34 -6.03 -4.87
CA TYR A 152 17.92 -5.67 -5.04
C TYR A 152 17.00 -6.84 -4.66
N ALA A 153 17.32 -8.07 -5.08
CA ALA A 153 16.58 -9.26 -4.69
C ALA A 153 16.65 -9.52 -3.18
N ASN A 154 17.83 -9.37 -2.57
CA ASN A 154 18.04 -9.53 -1.13
C ASN A 154 17.25 -8.51 -0.29
N ASP A 155 16.98 -7.32 -0.81
CA ASP A 155 16.16 -6.31 -0.13
C ASP A 155 14.65 -6.59 -0.23
N ASN A 156 14.25 -7.53 -1.09
CA ASN A 156 12.86 -7.88 -1.36
C ASN A 156 12.41 -9.24 -0.83
N ILE A 157 13.27 -9.91 -0.05
CA ILE A 157 12.93 -11.17 0.61
C ILE A 157 11.77 -11.01 1.61
N GLU A 158 11.06 -12.10 1.87
CA GLU A 158 9.86 -12.11 2.72
C GLU A 158 10.11 -11.58 4.14
N ASP A 159 11.27 -11.87 4.72
CA ASP A 159 11.65 -11.42 6.06
C ASP A 159 11.68 -9.88 6.19
N LYS A 160 11.89 -9.17 5.08
CA LYS A 160 11.93 -7.71 5.02
C LYS A 160 10.58 -7.08 4.66
N TRP A 161 9.52 -7.88 4.47
CA TRP A 161 8.21 -7.34 4.11
C TRP A 161 7.56 -6.56 5.24
N ILE A 162 6.82 -5.50 4.90
CA ILE A 162 6.07 -4.67 5.85
C ILE A 162 5.13 -5.52 6.71
N SER A 163 4.50 -6.55 6.11
CA SER A 163 3.60 -7.46 6.80
C SER A 163 4.27 -8.24 7.94
N GLN A 164 5.58 -8.49 7.90
CA GLN A 164 6.30 -9.17 9.00
C GLN A 164 6.43 -8.25 10.21
N THR A 165 6.90 -7.02 10.00
CA THR A 165 6.98 -6.01 11.07
C THR A 165 5.60 -5.71 11.65
N ALA A 166 4.56 -5.67 10.80
CA ALA A 166 3.18 -5.47 11.24
C ALA A 166 2.70 -6.54 12.22
N ARG A 167 3.06 -7.81 11.99
CA ARG A 167 2.70 -8.91 12.90
C ARG A 167 3.35 -8.76 14.27
N VAL A 168 4.58 -8.24 14.33
CA VAL A 168 5.28 -7.96 15.60
C VAL A 168 4.62 -6.81 16.36
N LEU A 169 4.12 -5.81 15.65
CA LEU A 169 3.47 -4.62 16.23
C LEU A 169 2.01 -4.84 16.62
N GLN A 170 1.38 -5.93 16.17
CA GLN A 170 0.03 -6.25 16.62
C GLN A 170 0.10 -6.69 18.07
N PRO A 171 -0.68 -6.06 18.98
CA PRO A 171 -0.83 -6.58 20.31
C PRO A 171 -1.42 -7.99 20.17
N HIS A 172 -0.61 -9.01 20.50
CA HIS A 172 -1.18 -10.24 21.04
C HIS A 172 -2.14 -9.83 22.15
N ASP A 173 -3.23 -10.56 22.37
CA ASP A 173 -4.22 -10.38 23.43
C ASP A 173 -3.64 -10.45 24.87
N GLN A 174 -2.53 -9.79 25.15
CA GLN A 174 -2.11 -9.42 26.49
C GLN A 174 -2.91 -8.17 26.83
N GLN A 175 -4.04 -8.41 27.49
CA GLN A 175 -4.58 -7.44 28.43
C GLN A 175 -3.39 -6.93 29.26
N PHE A 176 -2.96 -5.69 29.01
CA PHE A 176 -2.13 -4.97 29.96
C PHE A 176 -2.98 -4.83 31.22
N GLN A 177 -2.82 -5.76 32.15
CA GLN A 177 -3.26 -5.60 33.53
C GLN A 177 -2.37 -4.52 34.13
N TRP A 178 -2.84 -3.28 34.06
CA TRP A 178 -2.33 -2.27 34.98
C TRP A 178 -2.71 -2.75 36.39
N ILE A 179 -1.70 -2.82 37.26
CA ILE A 179 -1.88 -2.99 38.71
C ILE A 179 -2.41 -1.68 39.27
#